data_AF-A0A1Y4JVL7-F1
#
_entry.id   AF-A0A1Y4JVL7-F1
#
_cell.length_a   1.000
_cell.length_b   1.000
_cell.length_c   1.000
_cell.angle_alpha   90.00
_cell.angle_beta   90.00
_cell.angle_gamma   90.00
#
_symmetry.space_group_name_H-M   'P 1'
#
loop_
_entity.id
_entity.type
_entity.pdbx_description
1 polymer ?
#
loop_
_entity_poly.entity_id
_entity_poly.type
_entity_poly.pdbx_seq_one_letter_code
_entity_poly.pdbx_strand_id
1 'polypeptide(L)'
;MNNTIIIAQRAYDCTSVSVNNISRACKEIQEFFLHCNNITELCNSMDTPTICNVLSLLLAGNLSLVKDLSLGKRTELEDAFQILLSDILLNAKKCGIMAQRIGEMTARAKK
;
A
#
# COMPACT_ATOMS: atom_id res chain seq x y z
N MET A 1 8.60 -0.68 8.10
CA MET A 1 8.57 -1.44 6.86
C MET A 1 9.55 -2.56 6.91
N ASN A 2 9.05 -3.79 6.66
CA ASN A 2 9.93 -4.82 6.15
C ASN A 2 10.42 -4.32 4.78
N ASN A 3 11.73 -4.23 4.62
CA ASN A 3 12.35 -3.65 3.43
C ASN A 3 12.22 -4.58 2.21
N THR A 4 11.74 -5.80 2.42
CA THR A 4 11.67 -6.82 1.38
C THR A 4 10.45 -7.70 1.59
N ILE A 5 9.77 -8.02 0.50
CA ILE A 5 8.67 -9.00 0.46
C ILE A 5 9.08 -10.10 -0.51
N ILE A 6 8.72 -11.35 -0.18
CA ILE A 6 9.03 -12.51 -1.01
C ILE A 6 7.75 -13.03 -1.64
N ILE A 7 7.69 -13.05 -2.97
CA ILE A 7 6.57 -13.61 -3.75
C ILE A 7 7.17 -14.46 -4.86
N ALA A 8 6.68 -15.68 -5.05
CA ALA A 8 7.18 -16.60 -6.07
C ALA A 8 8.71 -16.84 -5.98
N GLN A 9 9.25 -16.94 -4.75
CA GLN A 9 10.69 -17.06 -4.47
C GLN A 9 11.55 -15.88 -4.95
N ARG A 10 10.94 -14.74 -5.28
CA ARG A 10 11.63 -13.49 -5.64
C ARG A 10 11.47 -12.46 -4.54
N ALA A 11 12.56 -11.75 -4.26
CA ALA A 11 12.60 -10.64 -3.31
C ALA A 11 12.25 -9.33 -4.02
N TYR A 12 11.31 -8.57 -3.46
CA TYR A 12 10.91 -7.26 -3.94
C TYR A 12 11.25 -6.20 -2.89
N ASP A 13 12.00 -5.17 -3.29
CA ASP A 13 12.35 -4.05 -2.43
C ASP A 13 11.12 -3.15 -2.22
N CYS A 14 10.85 -2.86 -0.95
CA CYS A 14 9.73 -2.03 -0.55
C CYS A 14 10.16 -0.66 -0.02
N THR A 15 11.46 -0.39 0.15
CA THR A 15 11.98 0.76 0.93
C THR A 15 11.53 2.15 0.46
N SER A 16 11.08 2.30 -0.80
CA SER A 16 10.76 3.60 -1.39
C SER A 16 9.41 3.65 -2.11
N VAL A 17 8.33 3.11 -1.51
CA VAL A 17 6.98 3.30 -2.08
C VAL A 17 6.64 4.79 -2.10
N SER A 18 6.58 5.37 -3.30
CA SER A 18 6.32 6.81 -3.48
C SER A 18 4.84 7.15 -3.28
N VAL A 19 4.53 8.41 -2.93
CA VAL A 19 3.15 8.91 -2.87
C VAL A 19 2.44 8.74 -4.22
N ASN A 20 3.15 8.86 -5.34
CA ASN A 20 2.58 8.65 -6.67
C ASN A 20 2.21 7.17 -6.90
N ASN A 21 3.06 6.24 -6.45
CA ASN A 21 2.78 4.80 -6.51
C ASN A 21 1.54 4.46 -5.67
N ILE A 22 1.47 5.00 -4.45
CA ILE A 22 0.31 4.85 -3.55
C ILE A 22 -0.95 5.40 -4.23
N SER A 23 -0.88 6.61 -4.80
CA SER A 23 -2.04 7.22 -5.47
C SER A 23 -2.56 6.36 -6.63
N ARG A 24 -1.66 5.81 -7.45
CA ARG A 24 -2.03 4.91 -8.56
C ARG A 24 -2.64 3.60 -8.05
N ALA A 25 -2.02 2.98 -7.06
CA ALA A 25 -2.53 1.77 -6.42
C ALA A 25 -3.91 2.00 -5.80
N CYS A 26 -4.11 3.08 -5.05
CA CYS A 26 -5.40 3.42 -4.44
C CYS A 26 -6.51 3.65 -5.46
N LYS A 27 -6.21 4.19 -6.65
CA LYS A 27 -7.19 4.34 -7.73
C LYS A 27 -7.67 3.00 -8.25
N GLU A 28 -6.78 2.01 -8.36
CA GLU A 28 -7.11 0.65 -8.79
C GLU A 28 -8.11 -0.02 -7.86
N ILE A 29 -8.08 0.30 -6.56
CA ILE A 29 -8.90 -0.35 -5.52
C ILE A 29 -9.93 0.58 -4.87
N GLN A 30 -10.18 1.74 -5.47
CA GLN A 30 -11.04 2.77 -4.88
C GLN A 30 -12.46 2.28 -4.64
N GLU A 31 -13.03 1.52 -5.57
CA GLU A 31 -14.40 0.99 -5.45
C GLU A 31 -14.52 -0.01 -4.30
N PHE A 32 -13.50 -0.84 -4.06
CA PHE A 32 -13.49 -1.80 -2.96
C PHE A 32 -13.39 -1.10 -1.59
N PHE A 33 -12.61 -0.01 -1.51
CA PHE A 33 -12.45 0.76 -0.27
C PHE A 33 -13.76 1.33 0.27
N LEU A 34 -14.75 1.60 -0.59
CA LEU A 34 -16.05 2.15 -0.16
C LEU A 34 -16.90 1.14 0.62
N HIS A 35 -16.58 -0.14 0.52
CA HIS A 35 -17.41 -1.23 1.02
C HIS A 35 -16.70 -2.13 2.05
N CYS A 36 -15.44 -1.86 2.36
CA CYS A 36 -14.62 -2.67 3.27
C CYS A 36 -14.22 -1.87 4.52
N ASN A 37 -14.33 -2.49 5.70
CA ASN A 37 -14.03 -1.83 6.98
C ASN A 37 -12.57 -2.01 7.43
N ASN A 38 -11.87 -2.99 6.85
CA ASN A 38 -10.50 -3.33 7.19
C ASN A 38 -9.74 -3.90 5.98
N ILE A 39 -8.41 -4.00 6.13
CA ILE A 39 -7.51 -4.45 5.06
C ILE A 39 -7.79 -5.90 4.67
N THR A 40 -8.16 -6.77 5.62
CA THR A 40 -8.45 -8.18 5.33
C THR A 40 -9.70 -8.32 4.45
N GLU A 41 -10.79 -7.62 4.79
CA GLU A 41 -12.00 -7.56 3.97
C GLU A 41 -11.71 -7.01 2.56
N LEU A 42 -10.90 -5.95 2.48
CA LEU A 42 -10.45 -5.38 1.21
C LEU A 42 -9.65 -6.37 0.39
N CYS A 43 -8.73 -7.11 1.01
CA CYS A 43 -7.93 -8.13 0.35
C CYS A 43 -8.81 -9.27 -0.19
N ASN A 44 -9.80 -9.69 0.59
CA ASN A 44 -10.71 -10.77 0.25
C ASN A 44 -11.73 -10.39 -0.83
N SER A 45 -12.05 -9.10 -0.98
CA SER A 45 -12.98 -8.63 -2.03
C SER A 45 -12.31 -8.52 -3.41
N MET A 46 -10.98 -8.58 -3.47
CA MET A 46 -10.21 -8.50 -4.71
C MET A 46 -9.82 -9.88 -5.24
N ASP A 47 -9.94 -10.06 -6.56
CA ASP A 47 -9.38 -11.21 -7.26
C ASP A 47 -7.84 -11.16 -7.33
N THR A 48 -7.21 -12.28 -7.68
CA THR A 48 -5.74 -12.38 -7.76
C THR A 48 -5.12 -11.38 -8.76
N PRO A 49 -5.67 -11.21 -9.98
CA PRO A 49 -5.19 -10.18 -10.91
C PRO A 49 -5.17 -8.77 -10.30
N THR A 50 -6.23 -8.37 -9.59
CA THR A 50 -6.30 -7.05 -8.95
C THR A 50 -5.21 -6.87 -7.90
N ILE A 51 -4.98 -7.89 -7.05
CA ILE A 51 -3.87 -7.83 -6.07
C ILE A 51 -2.52 -7.69 -6.77
N CYS A 52 -2.27 -8.44 -7.85
CA CYS A 52 -1.04 -8.32 -8.63
C CYS A 52 -0.86 -6.92 -9.23
N ASN A 53 -1.91 -6.31 -9.78
CA ASN A 53 -1.86 -4.94 -10.30
C ASN A 53 -1.47 -3.96 -9.21
N VAL A 54 -2.13 -4.03 -8.06
CA VAL A 54 -1.90 -3.14 -6.93
C VAL A 54 -0.47 -3.28 -6.41
N LEU A 55 0.00 -4.51 -6.19
CA LEU A 55 1.36 -4.77 -5.75
C LEU A 55 2.39 -4.25 -6.78
N SER A 56 2.15 -4.45 -8.08
CA SER A 56 3.01 -3.92 -9.14
C SER A 56 3.06 -2.39 -9.10
N LEU A 57 1.91 -1.73 -8.92
CA LEU A 57 1.82 -0.28 -8.80
C LEU A 57 2.53 0.25 -7.55
N LEU A 58 2.40 -0.43 -6.40
CA LEU A 58 3.09 -0.05 -5.17
C LEU A 58 4.61 -0.18 -5.31
N LEU A 59 5.08 -1.32 -5.81
CA LEU A 59 6.51 -1.67 -5.88
C LEU A 59 7.24 -0.94 -7.02
N ALA A 60 6.64 -0.86 -8.21
CA ALA A 60 7.29 -0.33 -9.43
C ALA A 60 6.63 0.92 -10.01
N GLY A 61 5.46 1.34 -9.52
CA GLY A 61 4.72 2.50 -10.04
C GLY A 61 4.03 2.25 -11.39
N ASN A 62 4.09 1.03 -11.91
CA ASN A 62 3.52 0.60 -13.19
C ASN A 62 3.19 -0.91 -13.17
N LEU A 63 2.68 -1.47 -14.26
CA LEU A 63 2.23 -2.87 -14.34
C LEU A 63 3.30 -3.88 -14.80
N SER A 64 4.59 -3.51 -14.79
CA SER A 64 5.68 -4.36 -15.29
C SER A 64 5.85 -5.67 -14.51
N LEU A 65 5.48 -5.68 -13.22
CA LEU A 65 5.68 -6.83 -12.33
C LEU A 65 4.50 -7.80 -12.31
N VAL A 66 3.36 -7.46 -12.93
CA VAL A 66 2.12 -8.27 -12.83
C VAL A 66 2.35 -9.72 -13.24
N LYS A 67 3.10 -9.95 -14.34
CA LYS A 67 3.42 -11.30 -14.81
C LYS A 67 4.24 -12.09 -13.77
N ASP A 68 5.25 -11.45 -13.18
CA ASP A 68 6.10 -12.09 -12.18
C ASP A 68 5.33 -12.36 -10.87
N LEU A 69 4.51 -11.41 -10.44
CA LEU A 69 3.67 -11.53 -9.24
C LEU A 69 2.61 -12.63 -9.41
N SER A 70 2.05 -12.79 -10.61
CA SER A 70 1.05 -13.81 -10.90
C SER A 70 1.54 -15.26 -10.75
N LEU A 71 2.86 -15.46 -10.67
CA LEU A 71 3.46 -16.76 -10.36
C LEU A 71 3.41 -17.10 -8.86
N GLY A 72 3.13 -16.10 -8.01
CA GLY A 72 3.05 -16.25 -6.56
C GLY A 72 1.78 -16.96 -6.13
N LYS A 73 1.84 -17.63 -4.97
CA LYS A 73 0.63 -18.19 -4.35
C LYS A 73 -0.27 -17.05 -3.88
N ARG A 74 -1.58 -17.27 -3.91
CA ARG A 74 -2.56 -16.30 -3.40
C ARG A 74 -2.21 -15.80 -1.99
N THR A 75 -1.85 -16.71 -1.09
CA THR A 75 -1.46 -16.36 0.29
C THR A 75 -0.24 -15.44 0.36
N GLU A 76 0.77 -15.65 -0.52
CA GLU A 76 1.96 -14.77 -0.58
C GLU A 76 1.57 -13.35 -1.03
N LEU A 77 0.64 -13.26 -1.99
CA LEU A 77 0.12 -11.98 -2.49
C LEU A 77 -0.71 -11.25 -1.43
N GLU A 78 -1.56 -11.97 -0.70
CA GLU A 78 -2.36 -11.41 0.38
C GLU A 78 -1.48 -10.90 1.53
N ASP A 79 -0.49 -11.71 1.95
CA ASP A 79 0.47 -11.31 2.99
C ASP A 79 1.25 -10.05 2.55
N ALA A 80 1.74 -10.04 1.32
CA ALA A 80 2.44 -8.90 0.74
C ALA A 80 1.57 -7.63 0.75
N PHE A 81 0.32 -7.75 0.30
CA PHE A 81 -0.62 -6.65 0.25
C PHE A 81 -0.93 -6.11 1.64
N GLN A 82 -1.21 -7.00 2.61
CA GLN A 82 -1.52 -6.61 3.98
C GLN A 82 -0.34 -5.90 4.65
N ILE A 83 0.88 -6.41 4.48
CA ILE A 83 2.10 -5.79 5.00
C ILE A 83 2.27 -4.37 4.44
N LEU A 84 2.26 -4.23 3.11
CA LEU A 84 2.48 -2.94 2.45
C LEU A 84 1.41 -1.92 2.83
N LEU A 85 0.14 -2.30 2.75
CA LEU A 85 -0.94 -1.35 3.00
C LEU A 85 -0.99 -0.94 4.47
N SER A 86 -0.74 -1.86 5.40
CA SER A 86 -0.65 -1.54 6.84
C SER A 86 0.47 -0.54 7.13
N ASP A 87 1.65 -0.75 6.53
CA ASP A 87 2.79 0.15 6.67
C ASP A 87 2.51 1.55 6.08
N ILE A 88 1.87 1.61 4.90
CA ILE A 88 1.45 2.86 4.26
C ILE A 88 0.48 3.63 5.18
N LEU A 89 -0.54 2.96 5.70
CA LEU A 89 -1.53 3.57 6.59
C LEU A 89 -0.91 4.05 7.91
N LEU A 90 0.01 3.27 8.48
CA LEU A 90 0.75 3.66 9.68
C LEU A 90 1.57 4.93 9.44
N ASN A 91 2.26 5.02 8.30
CA ASN A 91 3.05 6.20 7.93
C ASN A 91 2.15 7.41 7.65
N ALA A 92 1.03 7.23 6.94
CA ALA A 92 0.05 8.29 6.71
C ALA A 92 -0.50 8.87 8.03
N LYS A 93 -0.81 7.99 9.00
CA LYS A 93 -1.23 8.40 10.35
C LYS A 93 -0.17 9.23 11.07
N LYS A 94 1.10 8.83 10.99
CA LYS A 94 2.23 9.60 11.57
C LYS A 94 2.35 10.97 10.93
N CYS A 95 2.25 11.06 9.59
CA CYS A 95 2.25 12.33 8.86
C CYS A 95 1.08 13.23 9.29
N GLY A 96 -0.13 12.67 9.48
CA GLY A 96 -1.29 13.42 9.97
C GLY A 96 -1.07 14.02 11.36
N ILE A 97 -0.51 13.23 12.30
CA ILE A 97 -0.16 13.71 13.64
C ILE A 97 0.88 14.84 13.58
N MET A 98 1.89 14.69 12.71
CA MET A 98 2.91 15.72 12.53
C MET A 98 2.32 17.01 11.94
N ALA A 99 1.46 16.90 10.93
CA ALA A 99 0.77 18.04 10.34
C ALA A 99 -0.09 18.78 11.37
N GLN A 100 -0.80 18.05 12.24
CA GLN A 100 -1.56 18.65 13.34
C GLN A 100 -0.66 19.43 14.30
N ARG A 101 0.46 18.85 14.75
CA ARG A 101 1.40 19.52 15.66
C ARG A 101 1.99 20.80 15.06
N ILE A 102 2.34 20.77 13.77
CA ILE A 102 2.81 21.96 13.05
C ILE A 102 1.72 23.05 13.02
N GLY A 103 0.47 22.66 12.77
CA GLY A 103 -0.69 23.56 12.85
C GLY A 103 -0.85 24.22 14.22
N GLU A 104 -0.72 23.46 15.30
CA GLU A 104 -0.80 23.97 16.67
C GLU A 104 0.35 24.94 17.01
N MET A 105 1.58 24.61 16.60
CA MET A 105 2.76 25.46 16.79
C MET A 105 2.61 26.80 16.06
N THR A 106 2.18 26.77 14.80
CA THR A 106 1.98 27.98 13.99
C THR A 106 0.83 28.84 14.51
N ALA A 107 -0.25 28.23 15.05
CA ALA A 107 -1.33 28.96 15.70
C ALA A 107 -0.90 29.64 17.00
N ARG A 108 -0.05 28.99 17.81
CA ARG A 108 0.52 29.58 19.04
C ARG A 108 1.48 30.73 18.74
N ALA A 109 2.28 30.63 17.67
CA ALA A 109 3.22 31.68 17.28
C ALA A 109 2.54 32.97 16.76
N LYS A 110 1.23 32.94 16.46
CA LYS A 110 0.44 34.11 16.06
C LYS A 110 -0.28 34.81 17.22
N LYS A 111 -0.18 34.28 18.45
CA LYS A 111 -0.67 34.92 19.68
C LYS A 111 0.49 35.58 20.41
#